data_AF-A0A9X3NNR3-F1
#
_entry.id   AF-A0A9X3NNR3-F1
#
_cell.length_a   1.000
_cell.length_b   1.000
_cell.length_c   1.000
_cell.angle_alpha   90.00
_cell.angle_beta   90.00
_cell.angle_gamma   90.00
#
_symmetry.space_group_name_H-M   'P 1'
#
loop_
_entity.id
_entity.type
_entity.pdbx_description
1 polymer ?
#
loop_
_entity_poly.entity_id
_entity_poly.type
_entity_poly.pdbx_seq_one_letter_code
_entity_poly.pdbx_strand_id
1 'polypeptide(L)'
;MERDVMPQGAVRAVVIDVRGAETDAVVEGGRWFSEAVTEERIVRFENANGALVPQPLPQGHRRAIEDAAEPCPVCSAVQWVEVAEAIGCERCGWMACGAPSTEGETAGILLDPLGGEADEPTTSADRDRERRRLRQAARAAAGFPVYARVGKPVRISGSSGPSPEVRTGFHVDQREVPGERVSVETTVSPGSGWTLRERLAHLLEDDGWTEDRSQAAQQIQWLHAERTARQQAANTPIETRELVIDGERRPFAFVAAPDGWIAVREHGDVQVVVTAREGTQPQHVALSPIADLEHPERGTLADLEVIRRNASSELPTRAEVSAWIDEAGFSAHRDEILASIAPAYRLRPADGEAPHRIGGLPDLAPGEAWPHCDGVPHTLVLQLDCSKLPPLTSEFGDAPPWNHRGELLRVFAGLDMAMPEPDRAVVLARSPAAPLTRADLPPRPEPLPDWAWEAEDESLRMLAPRFVHVVPCLTVGFDPYGRRFSHSEIQACEWLLHRISAGPIAAQLLGAATTMQGEDPRHTGPFVLEEHGETENVPDSADWTVLANLADHPEMSFGDGGALALVIPLADLAEGRYHRVVTDPSMG
;
A
#
# COMPACT_ATOMS: atom_id res chain seq x y z
N MET A 1 8.81 -32.32 35.58
CA MET A 1 8.25 -31.41 36.59
C MET A 1 9.39 -30.95 37.46
N GLU A 2 9.95 -29.80 37.10
CA GLU A 2 11.01 -29.16 37.88
C GLU A 2 10.39 -28.65 39.18
N ARG A 3 11.09 -28.84 40.31
CA ARG A 3 10.58 -28.47 41.63
C ARG A 3 11.41 -27.32 42.16
N ASP A 4 10.78 -26.17 42.28
CA ASP A 4 11.42 -24.96 42.80
C ASP A 4 11.24 -24.85 44.33
N VAL A 5 12.23 -24.25 44.98
CA VAL A 5 12.30 -24.13 46.44
C VAL A 5 11.49 -22.91 46.91
N MET A 6 10.69 -23.08 47.96
CA MET A 6 9.96 -21.98 48.59
C MET A 6 10.93 -21.03 49.32
N PRO A 7 10.79 -19.70 49.18
CA PRO A 7 11.52 -18.75 50.03
C PRO A 7 11.24 -18.97 51.51
N GLN A 8 12.23 -18.70 52.36
CA GLN A 8 12.06 -18.85 53.82
C GLN A 8 10.92 -17.96 54.32
N GLY A 9 9.94 -18.58 54.99
CA GLY A 9 8.76 -17.90 55.54
C GLY A 9 7.55 -17.86 54.59
N ALA A 10 7.70 -18.29 53.34
CA ALA A 10 6.56 -18.49 52.44
C ALA A 10 5.83 -19.80 52.77
N VAL A 11 4.51 -19.74 52.78
CA VAL A 11 3.63 -20.92 52.96
C VAL A 11 2.69 -21.12 51.77
N ARG A 12 2.63 -20.14 50.87
CA ARG A 12 1.77 -20.13 49.69
C ARG A 12 2.56 -19.61 48.50
N ALA A 13 2.37 -20.25 47.35
CA ALA A 13 2.90 -19.81 46.07
C ALA A 13 1.72 -19.62 45.12
N VAL A 14 1.63 -18.45 44.50
CA VAL A 14 0.57 -18.05 43.57
C VAL A 14 1.21 -17.87 42.20
N VAL A 15 0.78 -18.66 41.24
CA VAL A 15 1.23 -18.55 39.84
C VAL A 15 0.34 -17.56 39.13
N ILE A 16 0.95 -16.58 38.48
CA ILE A 16 0.29 -15.57 37.66
C ILE A 16 0.53 -15.97 36.20
N ASP A 17 -0.54 -16.32 35.48
CA ASP A 17 -0.45 -16.68 34.07
C ASP A 17 -0.34 -15.44 33.16
N VAL A 18 -0.20 -15.67 31.86
CA VAL A 18 -0.10 -14.62 30.84
C VAL A 18 -1.35 -13.70 30.79
N ARG A 19 -2.51 -14.17 31.24
CA ARG A 19 -3.73 -13.34 31.33
C ARG A 19 -3.76 -12.49 32.60
N GLY A 20 -2.88 -12.76 33.56
CA GLY A 20 -2.90 -12.20 34.89
C GLY A 20 -3.79 -12.97 35.87
N ALA A 21 -4.26 -14.17 35.50
CA ALA A 21 -5.05 -14.99 36.39
C ALA A 21 -4.15 -15.66 37.44
N GLU A 22 -4.58 -15.58 38.69
CA GLU A 22 -3.86 -16.11 39.83
C GLU A 22 -4.36 -17.52 40.17
N THR A 23 -3.45 -18.49 40.21
CA THR A 23 -3.74 -19.87 40.61
C THR A 23 -2.81 -20.29 41.74
N ASP A 24 -3.38 -20.90 42.78
CA ASP A 24 -2.59 -21.47 43.86
C ASP A 24 -1.78 -22.68 43.37
N ALA A 25 -0.45 -22.61 43.56
CA ALA A 25 0.43 -23.75 43.36
C ALA A 25 0.33 -24.73 44.53
N VAL A 26 0.62 -26.00 44.26
CA VAL A 26 0.68 -27.01 45.31
C VAL A 26 2.03 -26.90 46.01
N VAL A 27 1.99 -26.76 47.34
CA VAL A 27 3.19 -26.65 48.19
C VAL A 27 3.38 -27.95 48.98
N GLU A 28 4.49 -28.64 48.75
CA GLU A 28 4.83 -29.90 49.43
C GLU A 28 6.33 -29.94 49.78
N GLY A 29 6.64 -30.21 51.05
CA GLY A 29 8.04 -30.40 51.49
C GLY A 29 8.96 -29.19 51.28
N GLY A 30 8.42 -27.97 51.41
CA GLY A 30 9.18 -26.73 51.17
C GLY A 30 9.46 -26.43 49.70
N ARG A 31 8.76 -27.11 48.79
CA ARG A 31 8.82 -26.90 47.35
C ARG A 31 7.42 -26.59 46.84
N TRP A 32 7.32 -25.93 45.69
CA TRP A 32 6.05 -25.69 45.03
C TRP A 32 6.05 -26.30 43.63
N PHE A 33 4.86 -26.61 43.12
CA PHE A 33 4.65 -27.04 41.74
C PHE A 33 3.30 -26.56 41.23
N SER A 34 3.23 -26.30 39.93
CA SER A 34 2.00 -25.91 39.24
C SER A 34 1.71 -26.92 38.13
N GLU A 35 0.45 -27.32 38.01
CA GLU A 35 -0.03 -28.10 36.87
C GLU A 35 -0.25 -27.20 35.64
N ALA A 36 -0.28 -25.88 35.82
CA ALA A 36 -0.41 -24.94 34.71
C ALA A 36 0.86 -24.95 33.86
N VAL A 37 0.75 -25.52 32.66
CA VAL A 37 1.76 -25.39 31.62
C VAL A 37 1.55 -24.03 30.96
N THR A 38 2.16 -22.99 31.53
CA THR A 38 2.19 -21.64 30.94
C THR A 38 3.57 -21.38 30.36
N GLU A 39 3.60 -20.66 29.23
CA GLU A 39 4.84 -20.20 28.57
C GLU A 39 5.60 -19.19 29.43
N GLU A 40 4.87 -18.36 30.20
CA GLU A 40 5.41 -17.43 31.18
C GLU A 40 4.99 -17.86 32.59
N ARG A 41 5.96 -18.01 33.51
CA ARG A 41 5.74 -18.45 34.89
C ARG A 41 6.16 -17.37 35.88
N ILE A 42 5.25 -16.45 36.16
CA ILE A 42 5.43 -15.48 37.24
C ILE A 42 4.89 -16.09 38.53
N VAL A 43 5.66 -15.99 39.62
CA VAL A 43 5.29 -16.58 40.91
C VAL A 43 5.38 -15.55 42.02
N ARG A 44 4.29 -15.40 42.77
CA ARG A 44 4.19 -14.60 43.99
C ARG A 44 4.20 -15.50 45.20
N PHE A 45 5.06 -15.21 46.17
CA PHE A 45 5.15 -15.97 47.42
C PHE A 45 4.52 -15.19 48.56
N GLU A 46 3.72 -15.87 49.38
CA GLU A 46 2.99 -15.27 50.50
C GLU A 46 3.23 -16.06 51.79
N ASN A 47 3.27 -15.35 52.92
CA ASN A 47 3.30 -15.96 54.25
C ASN A 47 1.88 -16.31 54.74
N ALA A 48 1.78 -16.84 55.96
CA ALA A 48 0.50 -17.27 56.54
C ALA A 48 -0.53 -16.13 56.72
N ASN A 49 -0.09 -14.87 56.69
CA ASN A 49 -0.94 -13.69 56.77
C ASN A 49 -1.29 -13.11 55.39
N GLY A 50 -0.91 -13.78 54.30
CA GLY A 50 -1.08 -13.27 52.94
C GLY A 50 -0.11 -12.14 52.57
N ALA A 51 0.90 -11.86 53.39
CA ALA A 51 1.90 -10.84 53.07
C ALA A 51 2.98 -11.41 52.14
N LEU A 52 3.40 -10.59 51.18
CA LEU A 52 4.45 -10.91 50.21
C LEU A 52 5.76 -11.31 50.90
N VAL A 53 6.32 -12.45 50.50
CA VAL A 53 7.64 -12.94 50.93
C VAL A 53 8.61 -12.75 49.78
N PRO A 54 9.66 -11.90 49.93
CA PRO A 54 10.59 -11.66 48.85
C PRO A 54 11.45 -12.89 48.56
N GLN A 55 11.74 -13.12 47.28
CA GLN A 55 12.76 -14.07 46.87
C GLN A 55 14.16 -13.49 47.15
N PRO A 56 15.14 -14.32 47.54
CA PRO A 56 16.50 -13.84 47.72
C PRO A 56 17.10 -13.44 46.35
N LEU A 57 17.45 -12.16 46.20
CA LEU A 57 18.27 -11.70 45.07
C LEU A 57 19.70 -12.26 45.19
N PRO A 58 20.44 -12.37 44.06
CA PRO A 58 21.87 -12.73 44.08
C PRO A 58 22.68 -11.87 45.06
N GLN A 59 23.76 -12.43 45.58
CA GLN A 59 24.71 -11.65 46.38
C GLN A 59 25.58 -10.80 45.44
N GLY A 60 25.82 -9.53 45.78
CA GLY A 60 26.66 -8.66 44.98
C GLY A 60 26.43 -7.18 45.27
N HIS A 61 27.18 -6.33 44.56
CA HIS A 61 26.94 -4.89 44.55
C HIS A 61 25.57 -4.61 43.91
N ARG A 62 24.77 -3.78 44.58
CA ARG A 62 23.43 -3.39 44.13
C ARG A 62 23.47 -2.02 43.47
N ARG A 63 22.97 -1.90 42.25
CA ARG A 63 22.77 -0.63 41.55
C ARG A 63 21.28 -0.41 41.31
N ALA A 64 20.73 0.68 41.81
CA ALA A 64 19.35 1.05 41.52
C ALA A 64 19.21 1.44 40.03
N ILE A 65 18.11 1.03 39.40
CA ILE A 65 17.77 1.40 38.02
C ILE A 65 16.65 2.46 38.11
N GLU A 66 17.05 3.71 38.29
CA GLU A 66 16.13 4.83 38.60
C GLU A 66 15.33 5.31 37.38
N ASP A 67 15.77 4.95 36.18
CA ASP A 67 15.19 5.33 34.89
C ASP A 67 14.26 4.26 34.29
N ALA A 68 13.93 3.21 35.06
CA ALA A 68 12.89 2.23 34.73
C ALA A 68 11.57 2.58 35.43
N ALA A 69 10.53 2.89 34.66
CA ALA A 69 9.22 3.29 35.17
C ALA A 69 8.20 2.14 35.22
N GLU A 70 8.54 0.99 34.66
CA GLU A 70 7.65 -0.14 34.49
C GLU A 70 7.36 -0.84 35.82
N PRO A 71 6.10 -1.17 36.14
CA PRO A 71 5.78 -1.87 37.38
C PRO A 71 6.18 -3.35 37.32
N CYS A 72 6.73 -3.85 38.43
CA CYS A 72 7.01 -5.27 38.62
C CYS A 72 5.73 -6.12 38.51
N PRO A 73 5.72 -7.21 37.70
CA PRO A 73 4.55 -8.09 37.53
C PRO A 73 3.99 -8.67 38.83
N VAL A 74 4.85 -8.90 39.82
CA VAL A 74 4.50 -9.62 41.06
C VAL A 74 3.90 -8.69 42.12
N CYS A 75 4.43 -7.48 42.26
CA CYS A 75 4.12 -6.61 43.39
C CYS A 75 3.82 -5.14 43.01
N SER A 76 3.80 -4.83 41.72
CA SER A 76 3.54 -3.51 41.14
C SER A 76 4.51 -2.39 41.56
N ALA A 77 5.61 -2.72 42.25
CA ALA A 77 6.65 -1.75 42.59
C ALA A 77 7.49 -1.39 41.36
N VAL A 78 7.93 -0.13 41.30
CA VAL A 78 8.88 0.40 40.30
C VAL A 78 10.30 0.47 40.87
N GLN A 79 10.62 -0.43 41.81
CA GLN A 79 11.91 -0.48 42.50
C GLN A 79 12.75 -1.59 41.88
N TRP A 80 13.49 -1.25 40.84
CA TRP A 80 14.37 -2.16 40.12
C TRP A 80 15.82 -2.03 40.57
N VAL A 81 16.50 -3.16 40.65
CA VAL A 81 17.90 -3.25 41.04
C VAL A 81 18.63 -4.20 40.10
N GLU A 82 19.87 -3.84 39.78
CA GLU A 82 20.82 -4.71 39.11
C GLU A 82 21.82 -5.25 40.15
N VAL A 83 21.97 -6.57 40.17
CA VAL A 83 22.89 -7.28 41.09
C VAL A 83 23.60 -8.38 40.32
N ALA A 84 24.93 -8.26 40.18
CA ALA A 84 25.75 -9.21 39.42
C ALA A 84 25.20 -9.48 38.00
N GLU A 85 24.92 -8.40 37.27
CA GLU A 85 24.36 -8.40 35.89
C GLU A 85 22.92 -8.92 35.78
N ALA A 86 22.33 -9.39 36.88
CA ALA A 86 20.95 -9.83 36.92
C ALA A 86 20.04 -8.67 37.32
N ILE A 87 18.86 -8.58 36.69
CA ILE A 87 17.89 -7.51 36.94
C ILE A 87 16.72 -8.09 37.74
N GLY A 88 16.40 -7.48 38.88
CA GLY A 88 15.29 -7.92 39.72
C GLY A 88 14.56 -6.79 40.43
N CYS A 89 13.39 -7.10 40.96
CA CYS A 89 12.62 -6.17 41.77
C CYS A 89 13.13 -6.18 43.22
N GLU A 90 13.56 -5.04 43.74
CA GLU A 90 14.10 -4.89 45.11
C GLU A 90 13.06 -5.28 46.18
N ARG A 91 11.76 -5.09 45.92
CA ARG A 91 10.68 -5.36 46.87
C ARG A 91 10.32 -6.84 47.02
N CYS A 92 10.26 -7.57 45.90
CA CYS A 92 9.72 -8.93 45.87
C CYS A 92 10.74 -9.99 45.44
N GLY A 93 11.91 -9.58 44.95
CA GLY A 93 12.97 -10.46 44.47
C GLY A 93 12.68 -11.15 43.14
N TRP A 94 11.61 -10.79 42.42
CA TRP A 94 11.34 -11.33 41.09
C TRP A 94 12.44 -10.92 40.12
N MET A 95 13.00 -11.90 39.40
CA MET A 95 14.07 -11.72 38.43
C MET A 95 13.48 -11.50 37.04
N ALA A 96 13.75 -10.33 36.45
CA ALA A 96 13.38 -10.00 35.07
C ALA A 96 14.36 -10.63 34.08
N CYS A 97 15.66 -10.52 34.37
CA CYS A 97 16.75 -11.10 33.59
C CYS A 97 17.67 -11.88 34.54
N GLY A 98 17.92 -13.15 34.26
CA GLY A 98 18.91 -13.94 34.99
C GLY A 98 20.34 -13.47 34.70
N ALA A 99 21.27 -13.77 35.61
CA ALA A 99 22.69 -13.66 35.29
C ALA A 99 22.98 -14.60 34.10
N PRO A 100 23.85 -14.21 33.14
CA PRO A 100 24.28 -15.12 32.10
C PRO A 100 24.78 -16.42 32.74
N SER A 101 24.21 -17.56 32.35
CA SER A 101 24.62 -18.85 32.89
C SER A 101 26.11 -19.04 32.64
N THR A 102 26.89 -19.23 33.71
CA THR A 102 28.34 -19.45 33.64
C THR A 102 28.71 -20.79 33.02
N GLU A 103 27.73 -21.67 32.79
CA GLU A 103 27.88 -22.87 31.98
C GLU A 103 27.78 -22.45 30.50
N GLY A 104 28.93 -22.53 29.80
CA GLY A 104 29.16 -22.04 28.44
C GLY A 104 28.40 -22.73 27.31
N GLU A 105 27.08 -22.87 27.42
CA GLU A 105 26.18 -23.11 26.29
C GLU A 105 25.54 -21.78 25.88
N THR A 106 26.22 -21.08 24.98
CA THR A 106 25.68 -20.30 23.86
C THR A 106 24.18 -19.90 23.89
N ALA A 107 23.72 -19.22 24.95
CA ALA A 107 22.55 -18.34 24.89
C ALA A 107 22.97 -17.01 24.23
N GLY A 108 23.50 -17.11 23.00
CA GLY A 108 23.75 -15.99 22.12
C GLY A 108 22.43 -15.53 21.52
N ILE A 109 21.59 -14.89 22.35
CA ILE A 109 20.46 -14.11 21.86
C ILE A 109 20.86 -12.62 21.97
N LEU A 110 21.19 -12.09 20.79
CA LEU A 110 21.05 -10.70 20.34
C LEU A 110 22.20 -9.68 20.38
N LEU A 111 23.39 -9.90 20.97
CA LEU A 111 24.48 -8.89 20.89
C LEU A 111 25.91 -9.45 20.81
N ASP A 112 26.19 -10.38 19.88
CA ASP A 112 27.58 -10.75 19.56
C ASP A 112 27.91 -10.53 18.07
N PRO A 113 28.59 -9.43 17.71
CA PRO A 113 29.20 -9.29 16.40
C PRO A 113 30.59 -9.96 16.42
N LEU A 114 30.74 -11.03 15.64
CA LEU A 114 31.99 -11.42 14.96
C LEU A 114 33.07 -12.16 15.78
N GLY A 115 32.71 -13.25 16.47
CA GLY A 115 33.67 -14.14 17.16
C GLY A 115 33.98 -15.50 16.51
N GLY A 116 33.47 -15.80 15.31
CA GLY A 116 33.70 -17.09 14.63
C GLY A 116 35.01 -17.14 13.86
N GLU A 117 35.78 -18.21 14.05
CA GLU A 117 37.07 -18.48 13.40
C GLU A 117 37.05 -18.18 11.90
N ALA A 118 38.10 -17.49 11.45
CA ALA A 118 38.24 -16.92 10.12
C ALA A 118 38.38 -17.99 9.03
N ASP A 119 37.26 -18.58 8.60
CA ASP A 119 37.13 -18.96 7.20
C ASP A 119 37.13 -17.67 6.37
N GLU A 120 37.90 -17.69 5.27
CA GLU A 120 38.31 -16.55 4.47
C GLU A 120 37.25 -15.45 4.32
N PRO A 121 37.62 -14.15 4.38
CA PRO A 121 36.68 -13.04 4.29
C PRO A 121 36.05 -12.99 2.90
N THR A 122 34.96 -13.74 2.71
CA THR A 122 33.97 -13.43 1.68
C THR A 122 33.55 -11.99 1.92
N THR A 123 33.81 -11.14 0.93
CA THR A 123 33.48 -9.73 1.04
C THR A 123 31.98 -9.59 1.34
N SER A 124 31.56 -8.48 1.97
CA SER A 124 30.12 -8.21 2.19
C SER A 124 29.28 -8.41 0.92
N ALA A 125 29.85 -8.03 -0.23
CA ALA A 125 29.25 -8.21 -1.55
C ALA A 125 29.07 -9.69 -1.96
N ASP A 126 30.00 -10.58 -1.60
CA ASP A 126 29.89 -12.02 -1.89
C ASP A 126 28.81 -12.67 -1.02
N ARG A 127 28.72 -12.29 0.26
CA ARG A 127 27.65 -12.75 1.15
C ARG A 127 26.28 -12.30 0.66
N ASP A 128 26.17 -11.05 0.19
CA ASP A 128 24.94 -10.53 -0.39
C ASP A 128 24.58 -11.21 -1.71
N ARG A 129 25.57 -11.51 -2.56
CA ARG A 129 25.37 -12.26 -3.81
C ARG A 129 24.91 -13.69 -3.52
N GLU A 130 25.53 -14.37 -2.57
CA GLU A 130 25.13 -15.73 -2.18
C GLU A 130 23.75 -15.73 -1.51
N ARG A 131 23.45 -14.76 -0.64
CA ARG A 131 22.12 -14.59 -0.05
C ARG A 131 21.04 -14.35 -1.12
N ARG A 132 21.32 -13.53 -2.14
CA ARG A 132 20.43 -13.33 -3.29
C ARG A 132 20.23 -14.61 -4.08
N ARG A 133 21.31 -15.35 -4.38
CA ARG A 133 21.26 -16.63 -5.09
C ARG A 133 20.44 -17.67 -4.32
N LEU A 134 20.66 -17.83 -3.02
CA LEU A 134 19.92 -18.76 -2.17
C LEU A 134 18.43 -18.40 -2.09
N ARG A 135 18.09 -17.10 -2.00
CA ARG A 135 16.71 -16.61 -2.05
C ARG A 135 16.04 -16.89 -3.39
N GLN A 136 16.73 -16.63 -4.50
CA GLN A 136 16.20 -16.91 -5.85
C GLN A 136 15.98 -18.41 -6.05
N ALA A 137 16.94 -19.25 -5.65
CA ALA A 137 16.79 -20.70 -5.68
C ALA A 137 15.65 -21.20 -4.76
N ALA A 138 15.38 -20.51 -3.64
CA ALA A 138 14.24 -20.82 -2.77
C ALA A 138 12.91 -20.55 -3.46
N ARG A 139 12.79 -19.39 -4.11
CA ARG A 139 11.60 -19.00 -4.85
C ARG A 139 11.33 -19.94 -6.02
N ALA A 140 12.37 -20.27 -6.81
CA ALA A 140 12.25 -21.20 -7.93
C ALA A 140 11.90 -22.64 -7.50
N ALA A 141 12.28 -23.05 -6.30
CA ALA A 141 12.00 -24.38 -5.76
C ALA A 141 10.66 -24.47 -5.00
N ALA A 142 9.92 -23.37 -4.85
CA ALA A 142 8.64 -23.38 -4.17
C ALA A 142 7.63 -24.22 -4.98
N GLY A 143 7.29 -25.41 -4.47
CA GLY A 143 6.30 -26.30 -5.07
C GLY A 143 4.86 -25.99 -4.69
N PHE A 144 4.59 -24.82 -4.12
CA PHE A 144 3.31 -24.43 -3.53
C PHE A 144 3.00 -22.96 -3.83
N PRO A 145 1.72 -22.55 -3.89
CA PRO A 145 1.35 -21.16 -4.17
C PRO A 145 1.74 -20.25 -3.01
N VAL A 146 2.37 -19.11 -3.30
CA VAL A 146 2.64 -18.04 -2.31
C VAL A 146 1.68 -16.89 -2.56
N TYR A 147 0.99 -16.44 -1.53
CA TYR A 147 -0.07 -15.44 -1.65
C TYR A 147 0.43 -14.01 -1.38
N ALA A 148 -0.18 -13.04 -2.04
CA ALA A 148 -0.02 -11.61 -1.78
C ALA A 148 -1.36 -10.87 -1.97
N ARG A 149 -1.46 -9.64 -1.46
CA ARG A 149 -2.60 -8.73 -1.70
C ARG A 149 -2.62 -8.32 -3.18
N VAL A 150 -3.78 -8.43 -3.81
CA VAL A 150 -4.04 -8.04 -5.21
C VAL A 150 -3.89 -6.52 -5.39
N GLY A 151 -3.37 -6.09 -6.54
CA GLY A 151 -3.26 -4.68 -6.91
C GLY A 151 -2.18 -3.90 -6.17
N LYS A 152 -1.33 -4.56 -5.39
CA LYS A 152 -0.25 -3.92 -4.61
C LYS A 152 1.12 -4.49 -4.99
N PRO A 153 2.17 -3.65 -5.08
CA PRO A 153 3.52 -4.12 -5.36
C PRO A 153 3.96 -5.18 -4.35
N VAL A 154 4.49 -6.30 -4.85
CA VAL A 154 4.86 -7.45 -4.02
C VAL A 154 6.35 -7.39 -3.69
N ARG A 155 6.70 -7.47 -2.41
CA ARG A 155 8.09 -7.64 -1.95
C ARG A 155 8.21 -8.87 -1.06
N ILE A 156 8.95 -9.88 -1.51
CA ILE A 156 9.23 -11.08 -0.72
C ILE A 156 10.46 -10.81 0.15
N SER A 157 10.27 -10.57 1.44
CA SER A 157 11.31 -10.12 2.38
C SER A 157 12.02 -11.27 3.13
N GLY A 158 11.44 -12.47 3.17
CA GLY A 158 12.03 -13.60 3.90
C GLY A 158 11.53 -14.98 3.46
N SER A 159 12.34 -15.99 3.82
CA SER A 159 11.98 -17.41 3.79
C SER A 159 12.44 -18.04 5.11
N SER A 160 11.56 -18.73 5.84
CA SER A 160 11.91 -19.41 7.10
C SER A 160 12.17 -20.91 6.88
N GLY A 161 13.20 -21.42 7.56
CA GLY A 161 13.56 -22.85 7.61
C GLY A 161 15.03 -23.07 8.00
N PRO A 162 15.35 -23.62 9.19
CA PRO A 162 16.71 -23.83 9.71
C PRO A 162 17.42 -25.08 9.18
N SER A 163 16.99 -25.63 8.03
CA SER A 163 17.64 -26.76 7.39
C SER A 163 17.67 -26.55 5.87
N PRO A 164 18.80 -26.86 5.19
CA PRO A 164 18.89 -26.80 3.73
C PRO A 164 17.91 -27.73 2.99
N GLU A 165 17.20 -28.62 3.71
CA GLU A 165 16.36 -29.66 3.10
C GLU A 165 14.84 -29.42 3.18
N VAL A 166 14.34 -28.50 4.02
CA VAL A 166 12.89 -28.23 4.11
C VAL A 166 12.64 -26.72 4.25
N ARG A 167 12.23 -26.09 3.16
CA ARG A 167 11.82 -24.67 3.13
C ARG A 167 10.32 -24.60 3.32
N THR A 168 9.87 -24.05 4.44
CA THR A 168 8.48 -24.19 4.90
C THR A 168 7.66 -22.92 4.81
N GLY A 169 8.21 -21.76 4.45
CA GLY A 169 7.43 -20.51 4.42
C GLY A 169 8.01 -19.34 3.61
N PHE A 170 7.13 -18.50 3.07
CA PHE A 170 7.44 -17.21 2.44
C PHE A 170 6.72 -16.07 3.15
N HIS A 171 7.41 -14.93 3.30
CA HIS A 171 6.85 -13.70 3.86
C HIS A 171 6.84 -12.59 2.80
N VAL A 172 5.66 -12.04 2.55
CA VAL A 172 5.40 -10.98 1.59
C VAL A 172 5.02 -9.73 2.36
N ASP A 173 5.79 -8.65 2.21
CA ASP A 173 5.52 -7.36 2.85
C ASP A 173 5.05 -6.37 1.79
N GLN A 174 3.89 -5.74 2.02
CA GLN A 174 3.29 -4.76 1.12
C GLN A 174 3.03 -3.48 1.91
N ARG A 175 3.76 -2.42 1.54
CA ARG A 175 3.65 -1.08 2.12
C ARG A 175 3.05 -0.13 1.10
N GLU A 176 2.08 0.66 1.55
CA GLU A 176 1.28 1.56 0.70
C GLU A 176 1.64 3.02 0.99
N VAL A 177 1.57 3.39 2.26
CA VAL A 177 1.94 4.68 2.83
C VAL A 177 2.68 4.45 4.17
N PRO A 178 3.39 5.44 4.72
CA PRO A 178 3.89 5.34 6.10
C PRO A 178 2.74 4.99 7.06
N GLY A 179 2.77 3.80 7.67
CA GLY A 179 1.75 3.32 8.63
C GLY A 179 0.94 2.11 8.17
N GLU A 180 0.53 2.05 6.90
CA GLU A 180 -0.21 0.89 6.38
C GLU A 180 0.73 -0.23 5.94
N ARG A 181 0.67 -1.36 6.65
CA ARG A 181 1.49 -2.53 6.38
C ARG A 181 0.64 -3.79 6.43
N VAL A 182 0.50 -4.44 5.27
CA VAL A 182 -0.03 -5.79 5.17
C VAL A 182 1.11 -6.74 4.89
N SER A 183 1.20 -7.79 5.70
CA SER A 183 2.10 -8.90 5.48
C SER A 183 1.32 -10.18 5.28
N VAL A 184 1.76 -10.99 4.30
CA VAL A 184 1.19 -12.31 4.03
C VAL A 184 2.31 -13.34 4.16
N GLU A 185 2.13 -14.29 5.06
CA GLU A 185 2.98 -15.46 5.21
C GLU A 185 2.26 -16.70 4.68
N THR A 186 2.93 -17.47 3.82
CA THR A 186 2.42 -18.73 3.28
C THR A 186 3.35 -19.86 3.66
N THR A 187 2.85 -20.91 4.34
CA THR A 187 3.65 -22.05 4.81
C THR A 187 3.05 -23.42 4.44
N VAL A 188 3.86 -24.44 4.17
CA VAL A 188 3.39 -25.80 3.75
C VAL A 188 3.08 -26.72 4.94
N SER A 189 3.58 -26.35 6.12
CA SER A 189 3.40 -27.14 7.34
C SER A 189 2.71 -26.29 8.40
N PRO A 190 1.50 -26.64 8.87
CA PRO A 190 0.85 -25.95 10.00
C PRO A 190 1.61 -26.13 11.34
N GLY A 191 2.78 -26.79 11.34
CA GLY A 191 3.55 -27.16 12.54
C GLY A 191 4.61 -26.17 13.00
N SER A 192 4.81 -25.01 12.34
CA SER A 192 5.79 -24.03 12.81
C SER A 192 5.21 -23.14 13.93
N GLY A 193 5.18 -23.71 15.13
CA GLY A 193 5.41 -23.05 16.41
C GLY A 193 4.31 -22.17 16.98
N TRP A 194 3.86 -21.15 16.24
CA TRP A 194 3.14 -20.02 16.84
C TRP A 194 1.63 -20.09 16.62
N THR A 195 0.90 -20.07 17.71
CA THR A 195 -0.53 -19.82 17.79
C THR A 195 -0.88 -18.42 17.29
N LEU A 196 -2.16 -18.22 16.96
CA LEU A 196 -2.70 -16.92 16.54
C LEU A 196 -2.44 -15.81 17.57
N ARG A 197 -2.40 -16.16 18.86
CA ARG A 197 -2.14 -15.21 19.96
C ARG A 197 -0.69 -14.86 20.11
N GLU A 198 0.23 -15.81 19.97
CA GLU A 198 1.67 -15.51 19.96
C GLU A 198 2.01 -14.59 18.80
N ARG A 199 1.41 -14.82 17.62
CA ARG A 199 1.56 -13.92 16.47
C ARG A 199 1.03 -12.51 16.78
N LEU A 200 -0.15 -12.40 17.43
CA LEU A 200 -0.71 -11.09 17.79
C LEU A 200 0.15 -10.39 18.86
N ALA A 201 0.66 -11.13 19.84
CA ALA A 201 1.59 -10.58 20.83
C ALA A 201 2.81 -9.98 20.14
N HIS A 202 3.42 -10.73 19.22
CA HIS A 202 4.56 -10.23 18.45
C HIS A 202 4.21 -9.02 17.56
N LEU A 203 2.98 -8.95 17.02
CA LEU A 203 2.51 -7.79 16.28
C LEU A 203 2.41 -6.53 17.16
N LEU A 204 1.99 -6.71 18.42
CA LEU A 204 1.74 -5.66 19.41
C LEU A 204 2.99 -5.27 20.21
N GLU A 205 4.10 -6.00 20.06
CA GLU A 205 5.39 -5.58 20.60
C GLU A 205 5.73 -4.20 20.03
N ASP A 206 5.78 -3.21 20.92
CA ASP A 206 6.10 -1.83 20.59
C ASP A 206 7.59 -1.73 20.25
N ASP A 207 7.89 -1.21 19.06
CA ASP A 207 9.25 -0.91 18.61
C ASP A 207 9.76 0.44 19.17
N GLY A 208 9.03 1.05 20.12
CA GLY A 208 9.32 2.30 20.80
C GLY A 208 10.60 2.28 21.64
N TRP A 209 11.75 2.13 20.98
CA TRP A 209 13.07 2.30 21.57
C TRP A 209 13.27 3.75 22.00
N THR A 210 13.35 4.00 23.30
CA THR A 210 13.72 5.31 23.84
C THR A 210 15.23 5.36 24.07
N GLU A 211 15.95 6.17 23.31
CA GLU A 211 17.43 6.29 23.38
C GLU A 211 17.94 6.82 24.73
N ASP A 212 17.10 7.48 25.52
CA ASP A 212 17.49 8.18 26.76
C ASP A 212 17.57 7.28 28.02
N ARG A 213 17.44 5.95 27.88
CA ARG A 213 17.42 5.01 29.02
C ARG A 213 18.70 4.18 29.13
N SER A 214 19.06 3.79 30.34
CA SER A 214 20.08 2.78 30.62
C SER A 214 19.70 1.44 30.00
N GLN A 215 20.71 0.65 29.63
CA GLN A 215 20.50 -0.68 29.03
C GLN A 215 19.61 -1.58 29.91
N ALA A 216 19.76 -1.50 31.24
CA ALA A 216 18.94 -2.26 32.18
C ALA A 216 17.47 -1.80 32.17
N ALA A 217 17.21 -0.49 32.10
CA ALA A 217 15.87 0.05 31.95
C ALA A 217 15.25 -0.30 30.60
N GLN A 218 16.02 -0.34 29.51
CA GLN A 218 15.55 -0.80 28.19
C GLN A 218 15.14 -2.28 28.22
N GLN A 219 15.91 -3.14 28.90
CA GLN A 219 15.54 -4.56 29.07
C GLN A 219 14.23 -4.72 29.87
N ILE A 220 14.06 -3.94 30.95
CA ILE A 220 12.82 -3.92 31.74
C ILE A 220 11.65 -3.45 30.88
N GLN A 221 11.83 -2.37 30.11
CA GLN A 221 10.82 -1.83 29.19
C GLN A 221 10.41 -2.87 28.14
N TRP A 222 11.38 -3.53 27.50
CA TRP A 222 11.12 -4.55 26.49
C TRP A 222 10.34 -5.74 27.06
N LEU A 223 10.77 -6.31 28.19
CA LEU A 223 10.06 -7.40 28.87
C LEU A 223 8.65 -6.99 29.32
N HIS A 224 8.49 -5.74 29.78
CA HIS A 224 7.18 -5.21 30.15
C HIS A 224 6.26 -5.08 28.94
N ALA A 225 6.77 -4.56 27.81
CA ALA A 225 6.03 -4.42 26.57
C ALA A 225 5.64 -5.80 26.01
N GLU A 226 6.58 -6.75 25.94
CA GLU A 226 6.35 -8.13 25.50
C GLU A 226 5.26 -8.81 26.34
N ARG A 227 5.34 -8.72 27.67
CA ARG A 227 4.32 -9.25 28.57
C ARG A 227 2.95 -8.58 28.38
N THR A 228 2.93 -7.25 28.25
CA THR A 228 1.68 -6.50 28.03
C THR A 228 1.02 -6.92 26.72
N ALA A 229 1.82 -7.07 25.65
CA ALA A 229 1.37 -7.55 24.35
C ALA A 229 0.83 -8.99 24.42
N ARG A 230 1.54 -9.89 25.10
CA ARG A 230 1.08 -11.27 25.36
C ARG A 230 -0.22 -11.29 26.17
N GLN A 231 -0.32 -10.50 27.23
CA GLN A 231 -1.53 -10.40 28.05
C GLN A 231 -2.72 -9.89 27.24
N GLN A 232 -2.50 -8.86 26.43
CA GLN A 232 -3.52 -8.33 25.54
C GLN A 232 -3.98 -9.42 24.56
N ALA A 233 -3.06 -10.06 23.83
CA ALA A 233 -3.37 -11.12 22.89
C ALA A 233 -4.07 -12.34 23.55
N ALA A 234 -3.67 -12.70 24.77
CA ALA A 234 -4.24 -13.81 25.53
C ALA A 234 -5.71 -13.57 25.92
N ASN A 235 -6.08 -12.30 26.13
CA ASN A 235 -7.41 -11.86 26.50
C ASN A 235 -8.28 -11.49 25.28
N THR A 236 -7.68 -11.32 24.10
CA THR A 236 -8.44 -11.05 22.88
C THR A 236 -9.23 -12.29 22.42
N PRO A 237 -10.53 -12.14 22.11
CA PRO A 237 -11.34 -13.22 21.56
C PRO A 237 -10.86 -13.58 20.16
N ILE A 238 -10.89 -14.88 19.83
CA ILE A 238 -10.67 -15.37 18.47
C ILE A 238 -12.04 -15.48 17.80
N GLU A 239 -12.19 -14.79 16.69
CA GLU A 239 -13.39 -14.76 15.86
C GLU A 239 -13.17 -15.55 14.56
N THR A 240 -14.24 -15.70 13.78
CA THR A 240 -14.14 -16.10 12.37
C THR A 240 -14.53 -14.92 11.50
N ARG A 241 -13.67 -14.54 10.56
CA ARG A 241 -13.91 -13.45 9.60
C ARG A 241 -13.70 -13.94 8.18
N GLU A 242 -14.51 -13.46 7.25
CA GLU A 242 -14.34 -13.79 5.84
C GLU A 242 -13.35 -12.82 5.19
N LEU A 243 -12.34 -13.37 4.50
CA LEU A 243 -11.43 -12.63 3.62
C LEU A 243 -11.54 -13.22 2.21
N VAL A 244 -11.18 -12.44 1.20
CA VAL A 244 -11.15 -12.91 -0.18
C VAL A 244 -9.80 -13.58 -0.47
N ILE A 245 -9.83 -14.82 -0.95
CA ILE A 245 -8.66 -15.56 -1.42
C ILE A 245 -9.02 -16.33 -2.68
N ASP A 246 -8.21 -16.21 -3.72
CA ASP A 246 -8.50 -16.78 -5.05
C ASP A 246 -9.85 -16.32 -5.63
N GLY A 247 -10.23 -15.07 -5.34
CA GLY A 247 -11.50 -14.47 -5.78
C GLY A 247 -12.74 -14.94 -5.02
N GLU A 248 -12.60 -15.77 -3.99
CA GLU A 248 -13.72 -16.28 -3.19
C GLU A 248 -13.62 -15.83 -1.73
N ARG A 249 -14.78 -15.50 -1.12
CA ARG A 249 -14.86 -15.24 0.32
C ARG A 249 -14.73 -16.54 1.10
N ARG A 250 -13.74 -16.61 1.99
CA ARG A 250 -13.43 -17.79 2.80
C ARG A 250 -13.21 -17.40 4.26
N PRO A 251 -13.60 -18.26 5.24
CA PRO A 251 -13.45 -17.97 6.66
C PRO A 251 -12.00 -18.13 7.13
N PHE A 252 -11.51 -17.19 7.94
CA PHE A 252 -10.22 -17.21 8.62
C PHE A 252 -10.44 -17.17 10.13
N ALA A 253 -9.60 -17.87 10.89
CA ALA A 253 -9.46 -17.63 12.32
C ALA A 253 -8.82 -16.26 12.51
N PHE A 254 -9.47 -15.39 13.27
CA PHE A 254 -9.17 -13.97 13.28
C PHE A 254 -9.02 -13.45 14.71
N VAL A 255 -8.02 -12.61 14.94
CA VAL A 255 -7.81 -11.92 16.21
C VAL A 255 -7.42 -10.47 15.93
N ALA A 256 -7.98 -9.51 16.66
CA ALA A 256 -7.73 -8.09 16.45
C ALA A 256 -7.55 -7.34 17.76
N ALA A 257 -6.62 -6.39 17.73
CA ALA A 257 -6.36 -5.39 18.76
C ALA A 257 -6.47 -3.99 18.12
N PRO A 258 -6.48 -2.90 18.91
CA PRO A 258 -6.56 -1.54 18.37
C PRO A 258 -5.50 -1.24 17.29
N ASP A 259 -4.28 -1.77 17.46
CA ASP A 259 -3.12 -1.42 16.64
C ASP A 259 -2.89 -2.40 15.46
N GLY A 260 -3.71 -3.45 15.34
CA GLY A 260 -3.58 -4.41 14.24
C GLY A 260 -4.37 -5.70 14.42
N TRP A 261 -4.32 -6.55 13.40
CA TRP A 261 -5.03 -7.83 13.39
C TRP A 261 -4.26 -8.91 12.66
N ILE A 262 -4.62 -10.16 12.97
CA ILE A 262 -4.07 -11.36 12.32
C ILE A 262 -5.21 -12.30 11.92
N ALA A 263 -5.14 -12.81 10.70
CA ALA A 263 -6.03 -13.82 10.16
C ALA A 263 -5.23 -15.04 9.72
N VAL A 264 -5.67 -16.25 10.08
CA VAL A 264 -5.02 -17.51 9.70
C VAL A 264 -6.02 -18.46 9.09
N ARG A 265 -5.64 -19.13 8.01
CA ARG A 265 -6.44 -20.14 7.33
C ARG A 265 -5.58 -21.25 6.74
N GLU A 266 -6.05 -22.49 6.84
CA GLU A 266 -5.59 -23.59 6.00
C GLU A 266 -6.29 -23.50 4.63
N HIS A 267 -5.50 -23.45 3.57
CA HIS A 267 -5.97 -23.27 2.20
C HIS A 267 -5.23 -24.21 1.26
N GLY A 268 -5.86 -25.35 0.94
CA GLY A 268 -5.18 -26.42 0.20
C GLY A 268 -4.15 -27.12 1.07
N ASP A 269 -2.91 -27.18 0.58
CA ASP A 269 -1.73 -27.74 1.25
C ASP A 269 -0.88 -26.69 1.99
N VAL A 270 -1.36 -25.44 2.06
CA VAL A 270 -0.67 -24.35 2.74
C VAL A 270 -1.51 -23.75 3.87
N GLN A 271 -0.83 -23.12 4.83
CA GLN A 271 -1.39 -22.18 5.78
C GLN A 271 -1.06 -20.77 5.31
N VAL A 272 -2.08 -19.91 5.23
CA VAL A 272 -1.96 -18.51 4.90
C VAL A 272 -2.23 -17.69 6.15
N VAL A 273 -1.23 -16.90 6.55
CA VAL A 273 -1.30 -15.95 7.67
C VAL A 273 -1.26 -14.55 7.10
N VAL A 274 -2.27 -13.74 7.43
CA VAL A 274 -2.34 -12.35 7.05
C VAL A 274 -2.20 -11.52 8.32
N THR A 275 -1.27 -10.59 8.30
CA THR A 275 -1.02 -9.65 9.38
C THR A 275 -1.19 -8.25 8.85
N ALA A 276 -1.96 -7.40 9.52
CA ALA A 276 -2.03 -5.99 9.16
C ALA A 276 -1.92 -5.10 10.40
N ARG A 277 -1.18 -4.00 10.27
CA ARG A 277 -1.17 -2.89 11.23
C ARG A 277 -2.11 -1.78 10.77
N GLU A 278 -2.55 -0.97 11.73
CA GLU A 278 -3.22 0.35 11.62
C GLU A 278 -3.92 0.69 10.29
N GLY A 279 -5.22 1.01 10.36
CA GLY A 279 -5.98 1.55 9.22
C GLY A 279 -6.46 0.54 8.19
N THR A 280 -5.73 -0.57 7.99
CA THR A 280 -6.15 -1.63 7.05
C THR A 280 -7.30 -2.44 7.64
N GLN A 281 -8.46 -2.43 6.99
CA GLN A 281 -9.57 -3.30 7.38
C GLN A 281 -9.48 -4.68 6.71
N PRO A 282 -9.86 -5.78 7.39
CA PRO A 282 -9.77 -7.13 6.84
C PRO A 282 -10.53 -7.32 5.53
N GLN A 283 -11.69 -6.65 5.37
CA GLN A 283 -12.53 -6.83 4.19
C GLN A 283 -11.95 -6.25 2.88
N HIS A 284 -10.86 -5.48 2.91
CA HIS A 284 -10.17 -5.03 1.67
C HIS A 284 -8.92 -5.82 1.35
N VAL A 285 -8.63 -6.87 2.13
CA VAL A 285 -7.53 -7.76 1.82
C VAL A 285 -8.07 -8.88 0.94
N ALA A 286 -7.84 -8.72 -0.36
CA ALA A 286 -8.03 -9.77 -1.36
C ALA A 286 -6.67 -10.41 -1.69
N LEU A 287 -6.57 -11.72 -1.55
CA LEU A 287 -5.35 -12.49 -1.76
C LEU A 287 -5.41 -13.24 -3.08
N SER A 288 -4.29 -13.24 -3.81
CA SER A 288 -4.08 -14.06 -4.99
C SER A 288 -2.64 -14.60 -4.99
N PRO A 289 -2.37 -15.77 -5.61
CA PRO A 289 -1.02 -16.28 -5.73
C PRO A 289 -0.16 -15.30 -6.50
N ILE A 290 1.10 -15.13 -6.10
CA ILE A 290 2.11 -14.41 -6.86
C ILE A 290 2.30 -15.14 -8.18
N ALA A 291 2.22 -14.42 -9.28
CA ALA A 291 2.22 -15.06 -10.59
C ALA A 291 3.57 -15.65 -10.98
N ASP A 292 4.64 -14.98 -10.56
CA ASP A 292 6.01 -15.36 -10.84
C ASP A 292 6.88 -15.06 -9.61
N LEU A 293 7.30 -16.10 -8.89
CA LEU A 293 8.13 -15.92 -7.70
C LEU A 293 9.56 -15.45 -8.03
N GLU A 294 10.03 -15.63 -9.27
CA GLU A 294 11.32 -15.08 -9.69
C GLU A 294 11.22 -13.57 -9.94
N HIS A 295 10.04 -13.10 -10.36
CA HIS A 295 9.72 -11.71 -10.68
C HIS A 295 8.47 -11.22 -9.92
N PRO A 296 8.50 -11.18 -8.57
CA PRO A 296 7.31 -10.85 -7.77
C PRO A 296 6.76 -9.45 -8.07
N GLU A 297 7.58 -8.53 -8.57
CA GLU A 297 7.15 -7.21 -9.03
C GLU A 297 6.11 -7.25 -10.17
N ARG A 298 5.95 -8.39 -10.85
CA ARG A 298 4.87 -8.64 -11.82
C ARG A 298 3.49 -8.77 -11.16
N GLY A 299 3.46 -8.87 -9.82
CA GLY A 299 2.24 -8.96 -9.05
C GLY A 299 1.69 -10.37 -8.90
N THR A 300 0.41 -10.45 -8.62
CA THR A 300 -0.36 -11.68 -8.45
C THR A 300 -0.92 -12.21 -9.77
N LEU A 301 -1.44 -13.44 -9.78
CA LEU A 301 -2.15 -14.00 -10.94
C LEU A 301 -3.36 -13.14 -11.35
N ALA A 302 -4.07 -12.57 -10.38
CA ALA A 302 -5.13 -11.60 -10.65
C ALA A 302 -4.59 -10.35 -11.37
N ASP A 303 -3.42 -9.85 -10.97
CA ASP A 303 -2.77 -8.69 -11.62
C ASP A 303 -2.31 -9.04 -13.04
N LEU A 304 -1.76 -10.26 -13.25
CA LEU A 304 -1.39 -10.72 -14.59
C LEU A 304 -2.59 -10.88 -15.51
N GLU A 305 -3.75 -11.29 -15.00
CA GLU A 305 -4.97 -11.38 -15.80
C GLU A 305 -5.41 -9.98 -16.27
N VAL A 306 -5.35 -8.98 -15.39
CA VAL A 306 -5.57 -7.57 -15.75
C VAL A 306 -4.55 -7.12 -16.79
N ILE A 307 -3.26 -7.41 -16.60
CA ILE A 307 -2.19 -7.09 -17.56
C ILE A 307 -2.40 -7.78 -18.91
N ARG A 308 -2.79 -9.07 -18.91
CA ARG A 308 -3.04 -9.88 -20.11
C ARG A 308 -4.20 -9.28 -20.90
N ARG A 309 -5.32 -8.99 -20.24
CA ARG A 309 -6.49 -8.35 -20.86
C ARG A 309 -6.14 -6.99 -21.45
N ASN A 310 -5.38 -6.19 -20.71
CA ASN A 310 -4.86 -4.91 -21.21
C ASN A 310 -3.96 -5.09 -22.43
N ALA A 311 -3.12 -6.12 -22.47
CA ALA A 311 -2.28 -6.41 -23.64
C ALA A 311 -3.10 -6.91 -24.85
N SER A 312 -4.18 -7.66 -24.62
CA SER A 312 -5.08 -8.13 -25.68
C SER A 312 -6.18 -7.14 -26.05
N SER A 313 -6.25 -5.96 -25.39
CA SER A 313 -7.35 -5.00 -25.55
C SER A 313 -8.73 -5.61 -25.28
N GLU A 314 -8.79 -6.65 -24.44
CA GLU A 314 -10.02 -7.33 -24.06
C GLU A 314 -10.65 -6.58 -22.88
N LEU A 315 -11.82 -5.99 -23.10
CA LEU A 315 -12.58 -5.34 -22.03
C LEU A 315 -13.28 -6.38 -21.16
N PRO A 316 -13.35 -6.20 -19.83
CA PRO A 316 -14.13 -7.09 -19.00
C PRO A 316 -15.62 -6.99 -19.33
N THR A 317 -16.33 -8.11 -19.17
CA THR A 317 -17.77 -8.21 -19.45
C THR A 317 -18.59 -7.58 -18.33
N ARG A 318 -19.87 -7.28 -18.59
CA ARG A 318 -20.79 -6.74 -17.58
C ARG A 318 -20.97 -7.69 -16.40
N ALA A 319 -20.98 -9.00 -16.65
CA ALA A 319 -21.10 -10.02 -15.61
C ALA A 319 -19.88 -10.06 -14.69
N GLU A 320 -18.66 -9.96 -15.25
CA GLU A 320 -17.42 -9.94 -14.48
C GLU A 320 -17.34 -8.71 -13.59
N VAL A 321 -17.61 -7.53 -14.13
CA VAL A 321 -17.57 -6.30 -13.32
C VAL A 321 -18.65 -6.32 -12.23
N SER A 322 -19.84 -6.85 -12.53
CA SER A 322 -20.87 -7.06 -11.51
C SER A 322 -20.38 -7.95 -10.36
N ALA A 323 -19.65 -9.02 -10.66
CA ALA A 323 -19.09 -9.91 -9.65
C ALA A 323 -18.00 -9.20 -8.81
N TRP A 324 -17.16 -8.38 -9.44
CA TRP A 324 -16.14 -7.59 -8.74
C TRP A 324 -16.75 -6.53 -7.82
N ILE A 325 -17.82 -5.87 -8.24
CA ILE A 325 -18.57 -4.94 -7.38
C ILE A 325 -19.06 -5.64 -6.11
N ASP A 326 -19.56 -6.88 -6.24
CA ASP A 326 -20.01 -7.67 -5.09
C ASP A 326 -18.85 -8.13 -4.20
N GLU A 327 -17.76 -8.57 -4.81
CA GLU A 327 -16.53 -8.96 -4.12
C GLU A 327 -16.02 -7.79 -3.25
N ALA A 328 -15.99 -6.58 -3.82
CA ALA A 328 -15.63 -5.33 -3.14
C ALA A 328 -16.64 -4.85 -2.07
N GLY A 329 -17.80 -5.50 -1.93
CA GLY A 329 -18.81 -5.13 -0.95
C GLY A 329 -19.74 -3.98 -1.36
N PHE A 330 -19.75 -3.60 -2.64
CA PHE A 330 -20.59 -2.53 -3.18
C PHE A 330 -21.90 -3.02 -3.81
N SER A 331 -22.42 -4.18 -3.39
CA SER A 331 -23.66 -4.74 -3.94
C SER A 331 -24.85 -3.76 -3.88
N ALA A 332 -24.92 -2.92 -2.84
CA ALA A 332 -25.97 -1.90 -2.69
C ALA A 332 -25.87 -0.77 -3.73
N HIS A 333 -24.69 -0.55 -4.30
CA HIS A 333 -24.40 0.49 -5.31
C HIS A 333 -24.21 -0.10 -6.71
N ARG A 334 -24.47 -1.39 -6.90
CA ARG A 334 -24.10 -2.11 -8.13
C ARG A 334 -24.68 -1.48 -9.39
N ASP A 335 -25.99 -1.23 -9.41
CA ASP A 335 -26.64 -0.70 -10.60
C ASP A 335 -26.15 0.70 -10.94
N GLU A 336 -25.86 1.51 -9.92
CA GLU A 336 -25.29 2.85 -10.06
C GLU A 336 -23.86 2.79 -10.62
N ILE A 337 -22.99 1.96 -10.03
CA ILE A 337 -21.61 1.78 -10.50
C ILE A 337 -21.65 1.28 -11.95
N LEU A 338 -22.44 0.24 -12.26
CA LEU A 338 -22.57 -0.31 -13.61
C LEU A 338 -23.13 0.70 -14.62
N ALA A 339 -23.94 1.67 -14.20
CA ALA A 339 -24.44 2.74 -15.05
C ALA A 339 -23.39 3.86 -15.27
N SER A 340 -22.45 4.02 -14.35
CA SER A 340 -21.36 5.00 -14.44
C SER A 340 -20.16 4.50 -15.25
N ILE A 341 -20.13 3.22 -15.62
CA ILE A 341 -19.04 2.64 -16.41
C ILE A 341 -19.17 3.06 -17.87
N ALA A 342 -18.10 3.62 -18.42
CA ALA A 342 -18.02 4.00 -19.82
C ALA A 342 -16.76 3.41 -20.49
N PRO A 343 -16.85 2.93 -21.73
CA PRO A 343 -15.66 2.55 -22.49
C PRO A 343 -14.82 3.79 -22.84
N ALA A 344 -13.51 3.61 -22.80
CA ALA A 344 -12.52 4.66 -23.00
C ALA A 344 -11.24 4.10 -23.63
N TYR A 345 -10.21 4.93 -23.74
CA TYR A 345 -8.87 4.47 -24.07
C TYR A 345 -7.85 4.87 -23.00
N ARG A 346 -6.96 3.96 -22.65
CA ARG A 346 -5.78 4.22 -21.82
C ARG A 346 -4.59 4.63 -22.70
N LEU A 347 -3.86 5.65 -22.25
CA LEU A 347 -2.60 6.08 -22.85
C LEU A 347 -1.43 5.43 -22.12
N ARG A 348 -0.93 4.31 -22.64
CA ARG A 348 0.19 3.56 -22.05
C ARG A 348 1.52 4.06 -22.61
N PRO A 349 2.57 4.22 -21.79
CA PRO A 349 3.89 4.59 -22.30
C PRO A 349 4.40 3.59 -23.33
N ALA A 350 5.07 4.08 -24.37
CA ALA A 350 5.73 3.28 -25.39
C ALA A 350 7.26 3.34 -25.20
N ASP A 351 7.96 2.23 -25.45
CA ASP A 351 9.43 2.13 -25.33
C ASP A 351 10.19 2.84 -26.47
N GLY A 352 9.48 3.55 -27.36
CA GLY A 352 10.04 4.24 -28.52
C GLY A 352 9.01 5.13 -29.21
N GLU A 353 9.30 5.53 -30.44
CA GLU A 353 8.36 6.35 -31.22
C GLU A 353 7.03 5.64 -31.43
N ALA A 354 5.94 6.38 -31.20
CA ALA A 354 4.57 5.93 -31.40
C ALA A 354 3.78 7.00 -32.17
N PRO A 355 2.68 6.62 -32.84
CA PRO A 355 1.84 7.57 -33.57
C PRO A 355 1.13 8.59 -32.66
N HIS A 356 1.08 8.32 -31.36
CA HIS A 356 0.50 9.19 -30.34
C HIS A 356 1.58 9.64 -29.36
N ARG A 357 1.43 10.86 -28.85
CA ARG A 357 2.29 11.36 -27.77
C ARG A 357 1.59 12.40 -26.92
N ILE A 358 2.05 12.51 -25.69
CA ILE A 358 1.76 13.60 -24.76
C ILE A 358 2.98 14.53 -24.78
N GLY A 359 2.77 15.83 -24.87
CA GLY A 359 3.85 16.82 -24.90
C GLY A 359 4.75 16.78 -26.13
N GLY A 360 5.89 17.45 -26.02
CA GLY A 360 6.93 17.56 -27.03
C GLY A 360 6.64 18.57 -28.14
N LEU A 361 7.39 18.44 -29.24
CA LEU A 361 7.19 19.24 -30.44
C LEU A 361 6.09 18.63 -31.32
N PRO A 362 5.15 19.41 -31.89
CA PRO A 362 4.08 18.94 -32.76
C PRO A 362 4.58 18.61 -34.16
N ASP A 363 3.82 17.77 -34.85
CA ASP A 363 3.95 17.57 -36.28
C ASP A 363 2.95 18.49 -37.01
N LEU A 364 3.47 19.49 -37.73
CA LEU A 364 2.66 20.46 -38.46
C LEU A 364 2.73 20.18 -39.96
N ALA A 365 1.60 20.36 -40.64
CA ALA A 365 1.53 20.32 -42.09
C ALA A 365 2.06 21.64 -42.69
N PRO A 366 2.50 21.63 -43.96
CA PRO A 366 2.92 22.85 -44.65
C PRO A 366 1.86 23.96 -44.57
N GLY A 367 2.25 25.12 -44.04
CA GLY A 367 1.40 26.29 -43.89
C GLY A 367 0.54 26.32 -42.62
N GLU A 368 0.53 25.26 -41.81
CA GLU A 368 -0.05 25.34 -40.46
C GLU A 368 0.89 26.14 -39.55
N ALA A 369 0.35 27.15 -38.87
CA ALA A 369 1.08 27.94 -37.89
C ALA A 369 0.95 27.30 -36.49
N TRP A 370 1.99 27.50 -35.67
CA TRP A 370 1.90 27.19 -34.24
C TRP A 370 0.84 28.10 -33.58
N PRO A 371 -0.07 27.59 -32.73
CA PRO A 371 -1.06 28.43 -32.06
C PRO A 371 -0.45 29.43 -31.06
N HIS A 372 -0.89 30.69 -31.09
CA HIS A 372 -0.39 31.75 -30.18
C HIS A 372 -1.56 32.52 -29.54
N CYS A 373 -1.32 33.09 -28.36
CA CYS A 373 -2.16 34.14 -27.76
C CYS A 373 -1.28 35.37 -27.51
N ASP A 374 -1.61 36.51 -28.13
CA ASP A 374 -0.80 37.75 -28.13
C ASP A 374 0.71 37.55 -28.36
N GLY A 375 1.06 36.60 -29.21
CA GLY A 375 2.45 36.27 -29.55
C GLY A 375 3.13 35.29 -28.60
N VAL A 376 2.50 34.90 -27.49
CA VAL A 376 2.98 33.79 -26.64
C VAL A 376 2.54 32.46 -27.26
N PRO A 377 3.47 31.52 -27.54
CA PRO A 377 3.13 30.23 -28.12
C PRO A 377 2.41 29.34 -27.11
N HIS A 378 1.35 28.65 -27.54
CA HIS A 378 0.71 27.63 -26.70
C HIS A 378 1.59 26.38 -26.58
N THR A 379 1.42 25.63 -25.51
CA THR A 379 2.11 24.37 -25.26
C THR A 379 1.38 23.22 -25.95
N LEU A 380 2.09 22.36 -26.68
CA LEU A 380 1.50 21.10 -27.16
C LEU A 380 1.23 20.19 -25.96
N VAL A 381 -0.03 19.82 -25.78
CA VAL A 381 -0.46 18.93 -24.70
C VAL A 381 -0.55 17.49 -25.20
N LEU A 382 -1.16 17.29 -26.38
CA LEU A 382 -1.49 15.96 -26.87
C LEU A 382 -1.47 15.92 -28.40
N GLN A 383 -0.89 14.87 -28.96
CA GLN A 383 -1.00 14.55 -30.38
C GLN A 383 -1.52 13.11 -30.57
N LEU A 384 -2.61 12.97 -31.34
CA LEU A 384 -3.28 11.69 -31.60
C LEU A 384 -3.50 11.47 -33.09
N ASP A 385 -2.91 10.42 -33.65
CA ASP A 385 -3.31 9.91 -34.97
C ASP A 385 -4.60 9.07 -34.83
N CYS A 386 -5.76 9.69 -35.05
CA CYS A 386 -7.02 9.00 -34.85
C CYS A 386 -7.28 7.88 -35.86
N SER A 387 -6.49 7.76 -36.95
CA SER A 387 -6.55 6.61 -37.86
C SER A 387 -5.95 5.33 -37.27
N LYS A 388 -5.22 5.45 -36.17
CA LYS A 388 -4.56 4.34 -35.46
C LYS A 388 -5.29 3.94 -34.18
N LEU A 389 -6.40 4.57 -33.85
CA LEU A 389 -7.20 4.19 -32.69
C LEU A 389 -7.79 2.79 -32.91
N PRO A 390 -7.63 1.88 -31.94
CA PRO A 390 -8.31 0.60 -31.99
C PRO A 390 -9.84 0.79 -31.88
N PRO A 391 -10.65 -0.13 -32.41
CA PRO A 391 -12.10 -0.06 -32.21
C PRO A 391 -12.43 -0.17 -30.73
N LEU A 392 -13.41 0.61 -30.28
CA LEU A 392 -13.89 0.61 -28.91
C LEU A 392 -15.29 0.01 -28.84
N THR A 393 -15.36 -1.30 -28.63
CA THR A 393 -16.60 -2.09 -28.51
C THR A 393 -16.77 -2.61 -27.10
N SER A 394 -17.92 -2.37 -26.47
CA SER A 394 -18.18 -2.72 -25.07
C SER A 394 -19.64 -3.11 -24.81
N GLU A 395 -19.88 -3.94 -23.78
CA GLU A 395 -21.22 -4.25 -23.27
C GLU A 395 -21.80 -3.12 -22.39
N PHE A 396 -20.97 -2.15 -21.99
CA PHE A 396 -21.35 -1.04 -21.11
C PHE A 396 -21.95 0.15 -21.86
N GLY A 397 -22.50 -0.09 -23.05
CA GLY A 397 -23.04 0.93 -23.93
C GLY A 397 -22.01 1.46 -24.92
N ASP A 398 -22.47 2.37 -25.76
CA ASP A 398 -21.64 3.00 -26.77
C ASP A 398 -20.71 4.03 -26.11
N ALA A 399 -19.46 4.08 -26.56
CA ALA A 399 -18.58 5.20 -26.24
C ALA A 399 -19.23 6.51 -26.70
N PRO A 400 -18.87 7.66 -26.09
CA PRO A 400 -19.26 8.96 -26.60
C PRO A 400 -19.04 9.00 -28.12
N PRO A 401 -20.06 9.38 -28.92
CA PRO A 401 -19.92 9.39 -30.37
C PRO A 401 -18.76 10.31 -30.75
N TRP A 402 -17.70 9.74 -31.33
CA TRP A 402 -16.51 10.49 -31.71
C TRP A 402 -16.25 10.40 -33.21
N ASN A 403 -16.68 11.41 -33.95
CA ASN A 403 -16.44 11.50 -35.40
C ASN A 403 -15.08 12.12 -35.70
N HIS A 404 -14.01 11.41 -35.34
CA HIS A 404 -12.63 11.88 -35.55
C HIS A 404 -12.15 11.82 -37.01
N ARG A 405 -12.92 11.20 -37.92
CA ARG A 405 -12.62 11.11 -39.37
C ARG A 405 -11.23 10.53 -39.72
N GLY A 406 -10.62 9.82 -38.76
CA GLY A 406 -9.24 9.35 -38.84
C GLY A 406 -8.18 10.46 -38.85
N GLU A 407 -8.49 11.67 -38.40
CA GLU A 407 -7.58 12.83 -38.45
C GLU A 407 -6.44 12.73 -37.42
N LEU A 408 -5.32 13.39 -37.70
CA LEU A 408 -4.29 13.72 -36.72
C LEU A 408 -4.75 14.97 -35.94
N LEU A 409 -5.04 14.77 -34.66
CA LEU A 409 -5.38 15.84 -33.73
C LEU A 409 -4.13 16.30 -32.98
N ARG A 410 -3.93 17.61 -32.87
CA ARG A 410 -2.90 18.23 -32.05
C ARG A 410 -3.55 19.28 -31.16
N VAL A 411 -3.51 19.06 -29.85
CA VAL A 411 -4.16 19.91 -28.87
C VAL A 411 -3.11 20.77 -28.18
N PHE A 412 -3.32 22.08 -28.22
CA PHE A 412 -2.46 23.08 -27.63
C PHE A 412 -3.21 23.81 -26.51
N ALA A 413 -2.52 24.17 -25.43
CA ALA A 413 -3.08 24.84 -24.28
C ALA A 413 -2.16 25.95 -23.77
N GLY A 414 -2.74 26.95 -23.11
CA GLY A 414 -2.04 28.11 -22.55
C GLY A 414 -1.30 27.87 -21.24
N LEU A 415 -0.67 26.72 -21.05
CA LEU A 415 -0.09 26.30 -19.76
C LEU A 415 1.04 27.22 -19.26
N ASP A 416 1.69 27.94 -20.18
CA ASP A 416 2.82 28.84 -19.93
C ASP A 416 2.43 30.33 -20.03
N MET A 417 1.13 30.62 -20.13
CA MET A 417 0.63 31.98 -20.39
C MET A 417 0.03 32.63 -19.15
N ALA A 418 -0.65 31.86 -18.31
CA ALA A 418 -1.35 32.33 -17.13
C ALA A 418 -1.21 31.32 -15.98
N MET A 419 -1.62 31.72 -14.78
CA MET A 419 -1.82 30.78 -13.67
C MET A 419 -2.72 29.63 -14.16
N PRO A 420 -2.51 28.36 -13.74
CA PRO A 420 -3.28 27.22 -14.21
C PRO A 420 -4.76 27.39 -13.84
N GLU A 421 -5.52 27.99 -14.75
CA GLU A 421 -6.96 28.15 -14.69
C GLU A 421 -7.56 27.48 -15.94
N PRO A 422 -8.84 27.09 -15.88
CA PRO A 422 -9.48 26.53 -17.05
C PRO A 422 -9.51 27.52 -18.22
N ASP A 423 -9.07 27.10 -19.41
CA ASP A 423 -8.94 27.96 -20.58
C ASP A 423 -9.22 27.19 -21.89
N ARG A 424 -9.46 27.90 -22.99
CA ARG A 424 -9.71 27.31 -24.30
C ARG A 424 -8.45 26.64 -24.85
N ALA A 425 -8.58 25.38 -25.23
CA ALA A 425 -7.55 24.68 -25.98
C ALA A 425 -7.71 24.95 -27.49
N VAL A 426 -6.59 25.06 -28.21
CA VAL A 426 -6.56 25.13 -29.67
C VAL A 426 -6.29 23.74 -30.24
N VAL A 427 -7.22 23.22 -31.03
CA VAL A 427 -7.07 21.89 -31.66
C VAL A 427 -6.88 22.03 -33.17
N LEU A 428 -5.75 21.53 -33.66
CA LEU A 428 -5.47 21.42 -35.09
C LEU A 428 -5.76 20.00 -35.56
N ALA A 429 -6.80 19.84 -36.39
CA ALA A 429 -7.21 18.56 -36.97
C ALA A 429 -6.87 18.51 -38.46
N ARG A 430 -6.18 17.45 -38.90
CA ARG A 430 -5.78 17.31 -40.31
C ARG A 430 -5.68 15.85 -40.72
N SER A 431 -5.98 15.52 -41.98
CA SER A 431 -5.79 14.17 -42.50
C SER A 431 -4.36 13.66 -42.23
N PRO A 432 -4.19 12.42 -41.72
CA PRO A 432 -2.87 11.85 -41.36
C PRO A 432 -2.00 11.58 -42.60
N ALA A 433 -2.60 11.58 -43.80
CA ALA A 433 -1.87 11.46 -45.06
C ALA A 433 -1.20 12.77 -45.52
N ALA A 434 -1.38 13.87 -44.79
CA ALA A 434 -0.67 15.10 -45.05
C ALA A 434 0.84 14.90 -44.89
N PRO A 435 1.68 15.57 -45.69
CA PRO A 435 3.08 15.68 -45.32
C PRO A 435 3.16 16.46 -44.01
N LEU A 436 3.87 15.90 -43.04
CA LEU A 436 4.04 16.47 -41.72
C LEU A 436 5.52 16.63 -41.43
N THR A 437 5.87 17.74 -40.79
CA THR A 437 7.23 18.02 -40.33
C THR A 437 7.17 18.41 -38.86
N ARG A 438 8.11 17.91 -38.07
CA ARG A 438 8.25 18.35 -36.68
C ARG A 438 8.60 19.83 -36.67
N ALA A 439 7.79 20.62 -35.98
CA ALA A 439 8.02 22.06 -35.86
C ALA A 439 8.99 22.37 -34.72
N ASP A 440 9.82 23.38 -34.90
CA ASP A 440 10.64 23.92 -33.81
C ASP A 440 9.78 24.77 -32.86
N LEU A 441 10.14 24.79 -31.57
CA LEU A 441 9.44 25.60 -30.58
C LEU A 441 9.63 27.10 -30.90
N PRO A 442 8.55 27.88 -31.08
CA PRO A 442 8.68 29.32 -31.32
C PRO A 442 9.34 30.05 -30.14
N PRO A 443 10.09 31.14 -30.41
CA PRO A 443 10.59 32.01 -29.35
C PRO A 443 9.40 32.69 -28.65
N ARG A 444 9.54 32.95 -27.34
CA ARG A 444 8.63 33.84 -26.61
C ARG A 444 8.83 35.29 -27.08
N PRO A 445 7.79 36.14 -27.00
CA PRO A 445 7.96 37.57 -27.23
C PRO A 445 8.85 38.16 -26.12
N GLU A 446 9.73 39.10 -26.49
CA GLU A 446 10.53 39.87 -25.55
C GLU A 446 10.22 41.38 -25.73
N PRO A 447 9.65 42.05 -24.70
CA PRO A 447 9.20 41.51 -23.41
C PRO A 447 7.94 40.64 -23.53
N LEU A 448 7.68 39.82 -22.50
CA LEU A 448 6.38 39.16 -22.35
C LEU A 448 5.26 40.21 -22.18
N PRO A 449 4.02 39.91 -22.60
CA PRO A 449 2.87 40.77 -22.32
C PRO A 449 2.70 41.01 -20.81
N ASP A 450 2.20 42.18 -20.41
CA ASP A 450 2.05 42.57 -18.99
C ASP A 450 1.13 41.63 -18.18
N TRP A 451 0.26 40.88 -18.86
CA TRP A 451 -0.65 39.90 -18.26
C TRP A 451 -0.04 38.50 -18.16
N ALA A 452 1.02 38.22 -18.93
CA ALA A 452 1.59 36.89 -19.02
C ALA A 452 2.34 36.54 -17.75
N TRP A 453 2.12 35.33 -17.26
CA TRP A 453 2.85 34.77 -16.13
C TRP A 453 4.10 34.07 -16.64
N GLU A 454 5.27 34.52 -16.20
CA GLU A 454 6.51 33.78 -16.44
C GLU A 454 6.57 32.62 -15.45
N ALA A 455 6.21 31.43 -15.91
CA ALA A 455 6.36 30.21 -15.13
C ALA A 455 7.84 30.09 -14.71
N GLU A 456 8.08 29.79 -13.43
CA GLU A 456 9.44 29.55 -12.92
C GLU A 456 10.09 28.33 -13.59
N ASP A 457 9.27 27.45 -14.18
CA ASP A 457 9.66 26.22 -14.83
C ASP A 457 9.32 26.24 -16.34
N GLU A 458 10.36 26.18 -17.19
CA GLU A 458 10.22 26.06 -18.65
C GLU A 458 9.52 24.75 -19.07
N SER A 459 9.31 23.80 -18.16
CA SER A 459 8.58 22.55 -18.44
C SER A 459 7.15 22.79 -18.92
N LEU A 460 6.48 23.87 -18.46
CA LEU A 460 5.12 24.21 -18.91
C LEU A 460 5.08 24.79 -20.32
N ARG A 461 6.19 25.37 -20.81
CA ARG A 461 6.32 25.85 -22.19
C ARG A 461 6.43 24.71 -23.19
N MET A 462 7.08 23.62 -22.79
CA MET A 462 7.24 22.42 -23.60
C MET A 462 7.28 21.20 -22.70
N LEU A 463 6.12 20.58 -22.53
CA LEU A 463 6.00 19.32 -21.80
C LEU A 463 6.96 18.28 -22.38
N ALA A 464 7.58 17.47 -21.52
CA ALA A 464 8.47 16.40 -21.96
C ALA A 464 7.74 15.45 -22.93
N PRO A 465 8.34 15.10 -24.09
CA PRO A 465 7.69 14.22 -25.05
C PRO A 465 7.56 12.80 -24.48
N ARG A 466 6.33 12.31 -24.41
CA ARG A 466 6.04 10.93 -24.01
C ARG A 466 5.22 10.23 -25.08
N PHE A 467 5.83 9.30 -25.78
CA PHE A 467 5.14 8.45 -26.74
C PHE A 467 4.22 7.46 -26.03
N VAL A 468 3.04 7.23 -26.59
CA VAL A 468 2.03 6.37 -25.98
C VAL A 468 1.35 5.43 -26.97
N HIS A 469 1.00 4.24 -26.49
CA HIS A 469 0.04 3.34 -27.11
C HIS A 469 -1.35 3.63 -26.59
N VAL A 470 -2.35 3.59 -27.48
CA VAL A 470 -3.76 3.76 -27.12
C VAL A 470 -4.40 2.38 -27.03
N VAL A 471 -4.93 2.04 -25.86
CA VAL A 471 -5.49 0.71 -25.57
C VAL A 471 -6.92 0.87 -25.06
N PRO A 472 -7.92 0.13 -25.58
CA PRO A 472 -9.28 0.13 -25.02
C PRO A 472 -9.26 -0.20 -23.53
N CYS A 473 -10.03 0.55 -22.74
CA CYS A 473 -10.27 0.26 -21.33
C CYS A 473 -11.72 0.60 -20.95
N LEU A 474 -12.09 0.30 -19.70
CA LEU A 474 -13.28 0.84 -19.07
C LEU A 474 -12.86 1.92 -18.07
N THR A 475 -13.72 2.91 -17.88
CA THR A 475 -13.61 3.95 -16.86
C THR A 475 -14.86 3.91 -16.02
N VAL A 476 -14.79 4.41 -14.79
CA VAL A 476 -15.92 4.42 -13.85
C VAL A 476 -16.11 5.85 -13.37
N GLY A 477 -17.27 6.44 -13.65
CA GLY A 477 -17.65 7.77 -13.16
C GLY A 477 -18.30 7.74 -11.78
N PHE A 478 -17.92 6.76 -10.96
CA PHE A 478 -18.40 6.64 -9.60
C PHE A 478 -17.46 7.42 -8.71
N ASP A 479 -17.97 8.50 -8.10
CA ASP A 479 -17.21 9.33 -7.18
C ASP A 479 -17.35 8.78 -5.74
N PRO A 480 -16.33 8.10 -5.21
CA PRO A 480 -16.34 7.64 -3.84
C PRO A 480 -16.15 8.77 -2.82
N TYR A 481 -15.57 9.91 -3.21
CA TYR A 481 -15.16 10.98 -2.30
C TYR A 481 -16.25 12.04 -2.08
N GLY A 482 -17.10 12.29 -3.08
CA GLY A 482 -18.33 13.06 -2.92
C GLY A 482 -19.34 12.39 -1.99
N ARG A 483 -19.15 11.09 -1.71
CA ARG A 483 -19.89 10.35 -0.68
C ARG A 483 -19.05 10.31 0.58
N ARG A 484 -19.69 10.36 1.75
CA ARG A 484 -19.00 10.19 3.05
C ARG A 484 -18.59 8.74 3.26
N PHE A 485 -17.83 8.18 2.32
CA PHE A 485 -17.25 6.87 2.44
C PHE A 485 -16.21 6.90 3.53
N SER A 486 -16.23 5.83 4.31
CA SER A 486 -15.14 5.50 5.20
C SER A 486 -13.86 5.28 4.38
N HIS A 487 -12.70 5.48 5.02
CA HIS A 487 -11.40 5.06 4.46
C HIS A 487 -11.45 3.62 3.92
N SER A 488 -12.28 2.79 4.57
CA SER A 488 -12.48 1.41 4.20
C SER A 488 -13.11 1.23 2.80
N GLU A 489 -14.18 1.96 2.54
CA GLU A 489 -14.85 1.95 1.25
C GLU A 489 -13.96 2.56 0.16
N ILE A 490 -13.13 3.57 0.47
CA ILE A 490 -12.18 4.13 -0.50
C ILE A 490 -11.19 3.05 -1.00
N GLN A 491 -10.57 2.27 -0.09
CA GLN A 491 -9.65 1.20 -0.47
C GLN A 491 -10.33 0.09 -1.30
N ALA A 492 -11.56 -0.30 -0.95
CA ALA A 492 -12.33 -1.26 -1.74
C ALA A 492 -12.64 -0.72 -3.14
N CYS A 493 -12.93 0.58 -3.24
CA CYS A 493 -13.17 1.25 -4.51
C CYS A 493 -11.90 1.30 -5.37
N GLU A 494 -10.74 1.64 -4.81
CA GLU A 494 -9.46 1.61 -5.54
C GLU A 494 -9.14 0.24 -6.11
N TRP A 495 -9.36 -0.83 -5.33
CA TRP A 495 -9.20 -2.21 -5.80
C TRP A 495 -10.14 -2.52 -6.97
N LEU A 496 -11.41 -2.07 -6.90
CA LEU A 496 -12.39 -2.27 -7.95
C LEU A 496 -11.98 -1.50 -9.22
N LEU A 497 -11.58 -0.25 -9.08
CA LEU A 497 -11.06 0.59 -10.17
C LEU A 497 -9.81 -0.03 -10.79
N HIS A 498 -8.92 -0.62 -10.00
CA HIS A 498 -7.76 -1.33 -10.52
C HIS A 498 -8.15 -2.52 -11.42
N ARG A 499 -9.16 -3.31 -11.04
CA ARG A 499 -9.65 -4.40 -11.90
C ARG A 499 -10.37 -3.93 -13.16
N ILE A 500 -11.12 -2.83 -13.09
CA ILE A 500 -11.90 -2.30 -14.23
C ILE A 500 -11.01 -1.54 -15.22
N SER A 501 -10.13 -0.67 -14.72
CA SER A 501 -9.44 0.35 -15.52
C SER A 501 -7.91 0.34 -15.37
N ALA A 502 -7.35 -0.58 -14.58
CA ALA A 502 -5.94 -0.58 -14.16
C ALA A 502 -5.51 0.61 -13.29
N GLY A 503 -6.45 1.37 -12.74
CA GLY A 503 -6.21 2.41 -11.73
C GLY A 503 -6.94 3.74 -12.00
N PRO A 504 -7.18 4.54 -10.94
CA PRO A 504 -7.97 5.77 -11.01
C PRO A 504 -7.26 6.94 -11.73
N ILE A 505 -5.93 7.05 -11.58
CA ILE A 505 -5.16 8.23 -12.01
C ILE A 505 -4.17 7.80 -13.11
N ALA A 506 -4.68 7.59 -14.32
CA ALA A 506 -3.81 7.31 -15.46
C ALA A 506 -4.27 8.07 -16.69
N ALA A 507 -3.32 8.41 -17.55
CA ALA A 507 -3.61 9.16 -18.76
C ALA A 507 -4.58 8.38 -19.66
N GLN A 508 -5.65 9.02 -20.12
CA GLN A 508 -6.73 8.39 -20.88
C GLN A 508 -7.38 9.33 -21.90
N LEU A 509 -8.15 8.75 -22.83
CA LEU A 509 -9.03 9.42 -23.76
C LEU A 509 -10.45 8.95 -23.53
N LEU A 510 -11.40 9.87 -23.56
CA LEU A 510 -12.82 9.59 -23.33
C LEU A 510 -13.13 8.99 -21.94
N GLY A 511 -14.40 8.68 -21.73
CA GLY A 511 -14.91 8.05 -20.53
C GLY A 511 -15.05 9.00 -19.35
N ALA A 512 -15.17 8.42 -18.17
CA ALA A 512 -15.15 9.17 -16.93
C ALA A 512 -13.71 9.40 -16.46
N ALA A 513 -13.43 10.61 -15.99
CA ALA A 513 -12.19 10.94 -15.30
C ALA A 513 -12.53 11.50 -13.92
N THR A 514 -11.60 11.32 -12.98
CA THR A 514 -11.66 11.90 -11.65
C THR A 514 -10.31 12.53 -11.35
N THR A 515 -10.30 13.69 -10.71
CA THR A 515 -9.09 14.29 -10.16
C THR A 515 -8.61 13.48 -8.95
N MET A 516 -7.42 13.77 -8.42
CA MET A 516 -6.98 13.14 -7.16
C MET A 516 -7.90 13.44 -5.98
N GLN A 517 -8.62 14.55 -6.04
CA GLN A 517 -9.61 14.95 -5.04
C GLN A 517 -10.97 14.27 -5.25
N GLY A 518 -11.09 13.40 -6.27
CA GLY A 518 -12.32 12.69 -6.63
C GLY A 518 -13.28 13.51 -7.48
N GLU A 519 -12.94 14.75 -7.80
CA GLU A 519 -13.81 15.63 -8.56
C GLU A 519 -13.89 15.20 -10.01
N ASP A 520 -15.08 15.24 -10.58
CA ASP A 520 -15.26 15.04 -12.02
C ASP A 520 -14.91 16.36 -12.72
N PRO A 521 -13.95 16.37 -13.66
CA PRO A 521 -13.51 17.59 -14.33
C PRO A 521 -14.62 18.25 -15.18
N ARG A 522 -15.79 17.61 -15.33
CA ARG A 522 -16.98 18.24 -15.91
C ARG A 522 -17.73 19.16 -14.93
N HIS A 523 -17.43 19.07 -13.63
CA HIS A 523 -18.13 19.76 -12.54
C HIS A 523 -17.27 20.79 -11.80
N THR A 524 -15.99 20.91 -12.14
CA THR A 524 -15.00 21.85 -11.57
C THR A 524 -15.30 23.30 -12.02
N GLY A 525 -16.39 23.84 -11.47
CA GLY A 525 -16.76 25.25 -11.54
C GLY A 525 -17.41 25.71 -12.86
N PRO A 526 -18.05 26.90 -12.85
CA PRO A 526 -18.48 27.53 -14.10
C PRO A 526 -17.23 27.93 -14.87
N PHE A 527 -16.88 27.21 -15.94
CA PHE A 527 -15.90 27.72 -16.89
C PHE A 527 -16.50 29.01 -17.47
N VAL A 528 -15.93 30.15 -17.10
CA VAL A 528 -16.30 31.43 -17.68
C VAL A 528 -15.51 31.55 -18.98
N LEU A 529 -16.10 31.07 -20.07
CA LEU A 529 -15.61 31.42 -21.39
C LEU A 529 -16.22 32.78 -21.74
N GLU A 530 -15.40 33.84 -21.71
CA GLU A 530 -15.79 35.14 -22.25
C GLU A 530 -15.74 35.10 -23.79
N GLU A 531 -16.80 34.61 -24.44
CA GLU A 531 -16.92 34.72 -25.89
C GLU A 531 -17.70 36.01 -26.22
N HIS A 532 -17.03 36.95 -26.91
CA HIS A 532 -17.62 38.23 -27.35
C HIS A 532 -18.15 39.16 -26.24
N GLY A 533 -17.64 39.04 -25.01
CA GLY A 533 -18.06 39.86 -23.87
C GLY A 533 -19.36 39.38 -23.21
N GLU A 534 -19.86 38.20 -23.59
CA GLU A 534 -20.90 37.49 -22.85
C GLU A 534 -20.25 36.34 -22.05
N THR A 535 -20.51 36.33 -20.74
CA THR A 535 -20.10 35.24 -19.85
C THR A 535 -21.00 34.04 -20.13
N GLU A 536 -20.60 33.15 -21.03
CA GLU A 536 -21.30 31.89 -21.22
C GLU A 536 -20.86 30.95 -20.10
N ASN A 537 -21.66 30.85 -19.04
CA ASN A 537 -21.50 29.77 -18.07
C ASN A 537 -21.63 28.47 -18.86
N VAL A 538 -20.65 27.57 -18.73
CA VAL A 538 -20.77 26.24 -19.31
C VAL A 538 -22.12 25.62 -18.90
N PRO A 539 -23.02 25.34 -19.85
CA PRO A 539 -24.31 24.75 -19.55
C PRO A 539 -24.09 23.33 -19.01
N ASP A 540 -25.08 22.85 -18.26
CA ASP A 540 -25.22 21.51 -17.64
C ASP A 540 -24.10 20.50 -18.00
N SER A 541 -23.34 20.05 -17.00
CA SER A 541 -22.20 19.13 -17.15
C SER A 541 -22.55 17.83 -17.90
N ALA A 542 -23.84 17.49 -17.98
CA ALA A 542 -24.36 16.37 -18.77
C ALA A 542 -24.07 16.48 -20.28
N ASP A 543 -23.93 17.69 -20.82
CA ASP A 543 -23.66 17.91 -22.25
C ASP A 543 -22.16 17.89 -22.61
N TRP A 544 -21.30 17.68 -21.62
CA TRP A 544 -19.84 17.66 -21.78
C TRP A 544 -19.26 16.27 -21.50
N THR A 545 -18.14 15.99 -22.15
CA THR A 545 -17.36 14.78 -21.93
C THR A 545 -15.89 15.12 -21.85
N VAL A 546 -15.15 14.27 -21.14
CA VAL A 546 -13.70 14.28 -21.16
C VAL A 546 -13.24 13.81 -22.54
N LEU A 547 -12.43 14.61 -23.23
CA LEU A 547 -11.70 14.21 -24.43
C LEU A 547 -10.42 13.47 -24.04
N ALA A 548 -9.67 14.02 -23.09
CA ALA A 548 -8.49 13.38 -22.51
C ALA A 548 -8.33 13.78 -21.04
N ASN A 549 -7.70 12.93 -20.26
CA ASN A 549 -7.21 13.25 -18.92
C ASN A 549 -5.75 12.85 -18.84
N LEU A 550 -4.87 13.76 -18.43
CA LEU A 550 -3.42 13.56 -18.38
C LEU A 550 -2.96 13.67 -16.95
N ALA A 551 -2.67 12.52 -16.35
CA ALA A 551 -2.19 12.42 -14.97
C ALA A 551 -0.76 12.95 -14.82
N ASP A 552 -0.45 13.39 -13.60
CA ASP A 552 0.90 13.76 -13.16
C ASP A 552 1.95 12.68 -13.46
N HIS A 553 3.17 13.12 -13.75
CA HIS A 553 4.31 12.26 -14.00
C HIS A 553 5.62 12.96 -13.59
N PRO A 554 6.71 12.24 -13.24
CA PRO A 554 8.00 12.88 -12.88
C PRO A 554 8.58 13.87 -13.90
N GLU A 555 8.10 13.86 -15.15
CA GLU A 555 8.54 14.76 -16.24
C GLU A 555 7.46 15.77 -16.65
N MET A 556 6.31 15.75 -15.99
CA MET A 556 5.12 16.53 -16.29
C MET A 556 4.33 16.72 -15.00
N SER A 557 4.56 17.83 -14.30
CA SER A 557 3.86 18.14 -13.06
C SER A 557 2.75 19.17 -13.29
N PHE A 558 1.56 18.89 -12.80
CA PHE A 558 0.41 19.80 -12.75
C PHE A 558 0.09 20.21 -11.30
N GLY A 559 1.12 20.40 -10.47
CA GLY A 559 0.99 20.76 -9.06
C GLY A 559 1.16 19.56 -8.11
N ASP A 560 0.47 19.57 -6.97
CA ASP A 560 0.58 18.55 -5.91
C ASP A 560 -0.12 17.23 -6.30
N GLY A 561 0.31 16.62 -7.41
CA GLY A 561 -0.23 15.39 -8.00
C GLY A 561 -1.49 15.60 -8.85
N GLY A 562 -1.68 16.82 -9.38
CA GLY A 562 -2.84 17.18 -10.21
C GLY A 562 -2.96 16.39 -11.53
N ALA A 563 -3.99 16.73 -12.30
CA ALA A 563 -4.16 16.22 -13.66
C ALA A 563 -4.66 17.34 -14.59
N LEU A 564 -4.29 17.25 -15.86
CA LEU A 564 -4.82 18.13 -16.91
C LEU A 564 -5.93 17.40 -17.66
N ALA A 565 -7.18 17.82 -17.44
CA ALA A 565 -8.32 17.36 -18.22
C ALA A 565 -8.51 18.24 -19.46
N LEU A 566 -8.91 17.60 -20.57
CA LEU A 566 -9.39 18.25 -21.78
C LEU A 566 -10.87 17.89 -21.88
N VAL A 567 -11.77 18.86 -21.82
CA VAL A 567 -13.22 18.65 -21.90
C VAL A 567 -13.79 19.26 -23.17
N ILE A 568 -14.86 18.66 -23.70
CA ILE A 568 -15.49 19.06 -24.96
C ILE A 568 -17.01 18.83 -24.91
N PRO A 569 -17.84 19.67 -25.55
CA PRO A 569 -19.25 19.37 -25.70
C PRO A 569 -19.47 18.08 -26.49
N LEU A 570 -20.40 17.24 -26.05
CA LEU A 570 -20.70 15.95 -26.65
C LEU A 570 -21.17 16.10 -28.11
N ALA A 571 -21.97 17.13 -28.40
CA ALA A 571 -22.43 17.43 -29.76
C ALA A 571 -21.26 17.78 -30.70
N ASP A 572 -20.25 18.48 -30.18
CA ASP A 572 -19.06 18.86 -30.94
C ASP A 572 -18.15 17.65 -31.20
N LEU A 573 -17.96 16.79 -30.19
CA LEU A 573 -17.24 15.53 -30.37
C LEU A 573 -17.93 14.61 -31.41
N ALA A 574 -19.26 14.55 -31.38
CA ALA A 574 -20.08 13.76 -32.31
C ALA A 574 -19.97 14.26 -33.76
N GLU A 575 -19.78 15.56 -33.94
CA GLU A 575 -19.64 16.16 -35.27
C GLU A 575 -18.18 16.26 -35.76
N GLY A 576 -17.21 16.02 -34.86
CA GLY A 576 -15.79 16.22 -35.13
C GLY A 576 -15.41 17.70 -35.17
N ARG A 577 -16.05 18.53 -34.35
CA ARG A 577 -15.73 19.95 -34.18
C ARG A 577 -14.94 20.13 -32.89
N TYR A 578 -13.74 20.68 -32.96
CA TYR A 578 -12.85 20.80 -31.78
C TYR A 578 -12.62 22.25 -31.32
N HIS A 579 -13.42 23.20 -31.80
CA HIS A 579 -13.26 24.62 -31.50
C HIS A 579 -13.61 25.00 -30.05
N ARG A 580 -14.35 24.16 -29.33
CA ARG A 580 -14.80 24.40 -27.93
C ARG A 580 -14.14 23.45 -26.93
N VAL A 581 -12.95 22.94 -27.24
CA VAL A 581 -12.17 22.17 -26.26
C VAL A 581 -11.64 23.13 -25.20
N VAL A 582 -11.77 22.74 -23.93
CA VAL A 582 -11.31 23.50 -22.77
C VAL A 582 -10.31 22.62 -22.00
N THR A 583 -9.25 23.23 -21.50
CA THR A 583 -8.35 22.62 -20.53
C THR A 583 -8.81 22.93 -19.12
N ASP A 584 -8.76 21.94 -18.24
CA ASP A 584 -8.98 22.12 -16.81
C ASP A 584 -7.78 21.54 -16.05
N PRO A 585 -6.83 22.39 -15.64
CA PRO A 585 -5.75 21.97 -14.76
C PRO A 585 -6.32 21.81 -13.34
N SER A 586 -6.69 20.58 -13.00
CA SER A 586 -7.03 20.24 -11.61
C SER A 586 -5.76 20.28 -10.76
N MET A 587 -5.46 21.46 -10.21
CA MET A 587 -4.36 21.67 -9.28
C MET A 587 -4.79 21.11 -7.92
N GLY A 588 -4.05 20.09 -7.45
CA GLY A 588 -4.25 19.42 -6.16
C GLY A 588 -3.90 20.27 -4.97
#